data_AF-A0A344UCS2-F1
#
_entry.id   AF-A0A344UCS2-F1
#
_cell.length_a   1.000
_cell.length_b   1.000
_cell.length_c   1.000
_cell.angle_alpha   90.00
_cell.angle_beta   90.00
_cell.angle_gamma   90.00
#
_symmetry.space_group_name_H-M   'P 1'
#
loop_
_entity.id
_entity.type
_entity.pdbx_description
1 polymer ?
#
loop_
_entity_poly.entity_id
_entity_poly.type
_entity_poly.pdbx_seq_one_letter_code
_entity_poly.pdbx_strand_id
1 'polypeptide(L)' 'MNQNNLVKEIADDDYALDVIQGDQVLVTSPVIVGEKGSEWEGSLVFTKEYLRSLLQLGLKHRLLNPDDIRSTRM' A
#
# COMPACT_ATOMS: atom_id res chain seq x y z
N MET A 1 21.58 -1.51 -13.95
CA MET A 1 20.21 -1.14 -13.53
C MET A 1 19.24 -2.01 -14.31
N ASN A 2 18.47 -2.88 -13.66
CA ASN A 2 17.20 -3.31 -14.23
C ASN A 2 16.13 -2.50 -13.51
N GLN A 3 15.76 -1.34 -14.08
CA GLN A 3 14.66 -0.49 -13.61
C GLN A 3 13.27 -1.14 -13.79
N ASN A 4 13.20 -2.47 -13.97
CA ASN A 4 12.01 -3.12 -14.45
C ASN A 4 11.23 -3.75 -13.30
N ASN A 5 10.18 -3.01 -12.94
CA ASN A 5 8.95 -3.46 -12.29
C ASN A 5 8.92 -3.30 -10.76
N LEU A 6 9.14 -2.07 -10.28
CA LEU A 6 8.47 -1.65 -9.06
C LEU A 6 6.97 -1.96 -9.21
N VAL A 7 6.39 -2.71 -8.27
CA VAL A 7 4.97 -3.04 -8.31
C VAL A 7 4.15 -1.76 -8.28
N LYS A 8 3.23 -1.64 -9.24
CA LYS A 8 2.40 -0.44 -9.45
C LYS A 8 0.94 -0.68 -9.09
N GLU A 9 0.49 -1.92 -9.18
CA GLU A 9 -0.89 -2.32 -8.95
C GLU A 9 -0.91 -3.55 -8.06
N ILE A 10 -1.98 -3.69 -7.28
CA ILE A 10 -2.21 -4.84 -6.39
C ILE A 10 -3.36 -5.62 -7.03
N ALA A 11 -3.08 -6.84 -7.50
CA ALA A 11 -4.12 -7.71 -8.04
C ALA A 11 -5.01 -8.25 -6.91
N ASP A 12 -6.21 -8.75 -7.24
CA ASP A 12 -7.14 -9.30 -6.24
C ASP A 12 -6.55 -10.49 -5.46
N ASP A 13 -5.59 -11.22 -6.03
CA ASP A 13 -4.89 -12.34 -5.38
C ASP A 13 -3.66 -11.91 -4.57
N ASP A 14 -3.26 -10.63 -4.62
CA ASP A 14 -2.07 -10.08 -3.93
C ASP A 14 -2.39 -9.52 -2.53
N TYR A 15 -3.65 -9.59 -2.10
CA TYR A 15 -4.08 -9.12 -0.79
C TYR A 15 -5.11 -10.05 -0.14
N ALA A 16 -5.25 -9.91 1.17
CA ALA A 16 -6.32 -10.52 1.95
C ALA A 16 -6.97 -9.47 2.86
N LEU A 17 -8.22 -9.71 3.23
CA LEU A 17 -8.89 -8.99 4.31
C LEU A 17 -8.85 -9.87 5.56
N ASP A 18 -8.59 -9.26 6.70
CA ASP A 18 -8.56 -9.96 7.99
C ASP A 18 -9.08 -9.08 9.12
N VAL A 19 -9.21 -9.66 10.31
CA VAL A 19 -9.50 -8.96 11.56
C VAL A 19 -8.38 -9.26 12.55
N ILE A 20 -7.57 -8.26 12.85
CA ILE A 20 -6.45 -8.38 13.80
C ILE A 20 -6.78 -7.52 15.01
N GLN A 21 -6.79 -8.14 16.19
CA GLN A 21 -7.10 -7.46 17.47
C GLN A 21 -8.46 -6.74 17.51
N GLY A 22 -9.40 -7.15 16.64
CA GLY A 22 -10.74 -6.56 16.54
C GLY A 22 -10.87 -5.50 15.43
N ASP A 23 -9.78 -5.08 14.82
CA ASP A 23 -9.78 -4.11 13.73
C ASP A 23 -9.75 -4.82 12.37
N GLN A 24 -10.59 -4.38 11.43
CA GLN A 24 -10.52 -4.85 10.05
C GLN A 24 -9.26 -4.31 9.38
N VAL A 25 -8.53 -5.17 8.69
CA VAL A 25 -7.26 -4.82 8.04
C VAL A 25 -7.22 -5.32 6.59
N LEU A 26 -6.47 -4.58 5.76
CA LEU A 26 -6.02 -5.03 4.45
C LEU A 26 -4.59 -5.55 4.62
N VAL A 27 -4.40 -6.85 4.45
CA VAL A 27 -3.09 -7.48 4.47
C VAL A 27 -2.57 -7.54 3.04
N THR A 28 -1.45 -6.87 2.78
CA THR A 28 -0.73 -6.99 1.52
C THR A 28 0.64 -7.60 1.77
N SER A 29 1.16 -8.39 0.83
CA SER A 29 2.57 -8.76 0.84
C SER A 29 3.35 -7.58 0.25
N PRO A 30 4.22 -6.88 1.00
CA PRO A 30 4.92 -5.72 0.48
C PRO A 30 5.94 -6.15 -0.57
N VAL A 31 5.95 -5.50 -1.75
CA VAL A 31 6.78 -5.96 -2.89
C VAL A 31 7.88 -4.97 -3.29
N ILE A 32 8.25 -4.01 -2.44
CA ILE A 32 9.42 -3.16 -2.71
C ILE A 32 10.11 -2.79 -1.39
N VAL A 33 11.34 -3.26 -1.24
CA VAL A 33 12.24 -2.88 -0.14
C VAL A 33 13.32 -1.98 -0.71
N GLY A 34 13.67 -0.91 0.00
CA GLY A 34 14.76 -0.01 -0.40
C GLY A 34 16.07 -0.78 -0.58
N GLU A 35 16.82 -0.43 -1.62
CA GLU A 35 18.00 -1.18 -2.03
C GLU A 35 19.09 -1.16 -0.96
N LYS A 36 19.86 -2.24 -0.89
CA LYS A 36 21.03 -2.35 -0.02
C LYS A 36 22.05 -1.25 -0.34
N GLY A 37 22.49 -0.54 0.68
CA GLY A 37 23.39 0.61 0.61
C GLY A 37 22.72 1.94 0.32
N SER A 38 21.38 1.99 0.15
CA SER A 38 20.63 3.25 0.06
C SER A 38 20.29 3.80 1.45
N GLU A 39 19.99 5.09 1.52
CA GLU A 39 19.44 5.73 2.75
C GLU A 39 18.16 5.03 3.25
N TRP A 40 17.46 4.37 2.33
CA TRP A 40 16.17 3.72 2.59
C TRP A 40 16.28 2.20 2.64
N GLU A 41 17.50 1.65 2.80
CA GLU A 41 17.73 0.20 2.88
C GLU A 41 16.79 -0.44 3.92
N GLY A 42 16.11 -1.52 3.51
CA GLY A 42 15.20 -2.25 4.39
C GLY A 42 13.82 -1.59 4.59
N SER A 43 13.62 -0.36 4.12
CA SER A 43 12.34 0.34 4.23
C SER A 43 11.36 -0.14 3.16
N LEU A 44 10.06 -0.14 3.48
CA LEU A 44 9.02 -0.33 2.47
C LEU A 44 8.93 0.91 1.57
N VAL A 45 8.98 0.70 0.26
CA VAL A 45 8.88 1.77 -0.72
C VAL A 45 7.57 1.64 -1.47
N PHE A 46 6.81 2.72 -1.50
CA PHE A 46 5.53 2.75 -2.20
C PHE A 46 5.60 3.72 -3.38
N THR A 47 5.34 3.20 -4.58
CA THR A 47 5.14 4.06 -5.76
C THR A 47 3.82 4.82 -5.64
N LYS A 48 3.67 5.91 -6.38
CA LYS A 48 2.41 6.66 -6.44
C LYS A 48 1.24 5.75 -6.85
N GLU A 49 1.48 4.87 -7.82
CA GLU A 49 0.50 3.94 -8.35
C GLU A 49 0.12 2.88 -7.30
N TYR A 50 1.11 2.34 -6.57
CA TYR A 50 0.85 1.36 -5.52
C TYR A 50 0.05 1.98 -4.37
N LEU A 51 0.41 3.19 -3.93
CA LEU A 51 -0.36 3.93 -2.91
C LEU A 51 -1.79 4.16 -3.35
N ARG A 52 -2.01 4.55 -4.62
CA ARG A 52 -3.35 4.72 -5.16
C ARG A 52 -4.14 3.41 -5.12
N SER A 53 -3.50 2.30 -5.48
CA SER A 53 -4.12 0.97 -5.46
C SER A 53 -4.51 0.55 -4.04
N LEU A 54 -3.65 0.76 -3.04
CA LEU A 54 -3.97 0.53 -1.62
C LEU A 54 -5.18 1.33 -1.16
N LEU A 55 -5.22 2.63 -1.47
CA LEU A 55 -6.34 3.49 -1.09
C LEU A 55 -7.65 3.04 -1.75
N GLN A 56 -7.59 2.66 -3.02
CA GLN A 56 -8.76 2.14 -3.74
C GLN A 56 -9.29 0.84 -3.11
N LEU A 57 -8.40 -0.08 -2.72
CA LEU A 57 -8.78 -1.30 -2.01
C LEU A 57 -9.37 -1.01 -0.63
N GLY A 58 -8.76 -0.08 0.12
CA GLY A 58 -9.29 0.35 1.42
C GLY A 58 -10.71 0.92 1.31
N LEU A 59 -10.97 1.74 0.28
CA LEU A 59 -12.31 2.27 -0.01
C LEU A 59 -13.28 1.18 -0.47
N LYS A 60 -12.87 0.30 -1.39
CA LYS A 60 -13.67 -0.84 -1.91
C LYS A 60 -14.20 -1.70 -0.77
N HIS A 61 -13.35 -1.97 0.22
CA HIS A 61 -13.64 -2.84 1.35
C HIS A 61 -14.12 -2.10 2.60
N ARG A 62 -14.40 -0.79 2.49
CA ARG A 62 -14.90 0.08 3.58
C ARG A 62 -13.98 0.15 4.81
N LEU A 63 -12.70 -0.13 4.62
CA LEU A 63 -11.65 0.09 5.62
C LEU A 63 -11.35 1.58 5.78
N LEU A 64 -11.60 2.37 4.73
CA LEU A 64 -11.46 3.81 4.73
C LEU A 64 -12.81 4.45 4.38
N ASN A 65 -13.17 5.54 5.08
CA ASN A 65 -14.21 6.44 4.60
C ASN A 65 -13.54 7.51 3.70
N PRO A 66 -14.08 7.81 2.50
CA PRO A 66 -13.59 8.93 1.68
C PRO A 66 -13.44 10.25 2.46
N ASP A 67 -14.31 10.48 3.45
CA ASP A 67 -14.28 11.69 4.28
C ASP A 67 -13.09 11.74 5.24
N ASP A 68 -12.48 10.59 5.58
CA ASP A 68 -11.28 10.53 6.41
C ASP A 68 -10.04 11.00 5.64
N ILE A 69 -10.08 10.95 4.30
CA ILE A 69 -8.96 11.32 3.41
C ILE A 69 -9.09 12.78 2.95
N ARG A 70 -9.63 13.65 3.80
CA ARG A 70 -9.67 15.09 3.52
C ARG A 70 -8.30 15.69 3.75
N SER A 71 -7.72 16.24 2.69
CA SER A 71 -6.52 17.07 2.80
C SER A 71 -6.84 18.24 3.73
N THR A 72 -6.20 18.25 4.90
CA THR A 72 -6.19 19.47 5.71
C THR A 72 -5.36 20.46 4.90
N ARG A 73 -6.01 21.36 4.17
CA ARG A 73 -5.33 22.55 3.63
C ARG A 73 -4.83 23.33 4.84
N MET A 74 -3.54 23.21 5.14
CA MET A 74 -2.80 24.22 5.89
C MET A 74 -2.38 25.33 4.92
#